data_AF-A0A7J8N0W4-F1
#
_entry.id   AF-A0A7J8N0W4-F1
#
_cell.length_a   1.000
_cell.length_b   1.000
_cell.length_c   1.000
_cell.angle_alpha   90.00
_cell.angle_beta   90.00
_cell.angle_gamma   90.00
#
_symmetry.space_group_name_H-M   'P 1'
#
loop_
_entity.id
_entity.type
_entity.pdbx_description
1 polymer ?
#
loop_
_entity_poly.entity_id
_entity_poly.type
_entity_poly.pdbx_seq_one_letter_code
_entity_poly.pdbx_strand_id
1 'polypeptide(L)'
;MDAPTSSHHHSKKKIHSLVGESSSQDSCLGRYIYIHDLPKRFNQDLLINCQIFTRPTDKTSMCVYVQNYGFGLQIQNSDTSNIWNNNWFSMNQFMLEVIFHNRMKKYKCLTNDSIVVSTIFVTYYAGLDLSHYIWGFNTSMRNSSGFNLINWLKKPQWKSMSCKDHFLVLDGIARDFRRKFDRKSEWGNNFRFLQDCKNMSMLTIESGPWENDIVVPHSTSFHPSRGDQ
;
A
#
# COMPACT_ATOMS: atom_id res chain seq x y z
N MET A 1 -60.50 -31.72 34.76
CA MET A 1 -61.56 -30.72 34.67
C MET A 1 -61.13 -29.47 35.44
N ASP A 2 -60.58 -28.41 34.87
CA ASP A 2 -59.72 -28.18 33.71
C ASP A 2 -59.04 -26.84 33.99
N ALA A 3 -57.75 -26.75 33.68
CA ALA A 3 -56.97 -25.51 33.77
C ALA A 3 -57.30 -24.59 32.56
N PRO A 4 -57.17 -23.26 32.68
CA PRO A 4 -57.52 -22.34 31.60
C PRO A 4 -56.45 -22.33 30.51
N THR A 5 -56.87 -22.60 29.28
CA THR A 5 -56.08 -22.46 28.05
C THR A 5 -56.01 -20.99 27.62
N SER A 6 -54.83 -20.38 27.77
CA SER A 6 -54.51 -19.05 27.22
C SER A 6 -54.13 -19.17 25.74
N SER A 7 -54.92 -18.51 24.89
CA SER A 7 -54.75 -18.37 23.45
C SER A 7 -53.63 -17.39 23.09
N HIS A 8 -52.53 -17.87 22.53
CA HIS A 8 -51.55 -17.01 21.87
C HIS A 8 -51.90 -16.83 20.38
N HIS A 9 -52.43 -15.65 20.07
CA HIS A 9 -52.57 -15.14 18.71
C HIS A 9 -51.17 -14.95 18.07
N HIS A 10 -50.82 -15.79 17.09
CA HIS A 10 -49.75 -15.48 16.16
C HIS A 10 -50.21 -14.40 15.17
N SER A 11 -49.82 -13.15 15.41
CA SER A 11 -50.02 -12.06 14.46
C SER A 11 -48.97 -12.16 13.35
N LYS A 12 -49.32 -12.80 12.24
CA LYS A 12 -48.56 -12.72 10.98
C LYS A 12 -48.77 -11.34 10.36
N LYS A 13 -47.86 -10.40 10.61
CA LYS A 13 -47.75 -9.17 9.79
C LYS A 13 -46.75 -9.38 8.67
N LYS A 14 -47.31 -9.66 7.50
CA LYS A 14 -46.69 -9.61 6.18
C LYS A 14 -46.64 -8.14 5.76
N ILE A 15 -45.47 -7.54 5.61
CA ILE A 15 -45.33 -6.23 4.95
C ILE A 15 -44.20 -6.31 3.92
N HIS A 16 -44.67 -6.43 2.68
CA HIS A 16 -44.14 -5.91 1.43
C HIS A 16 -42.65 -6.01 1.13
N SER A 17 -42.36 -6.94 0.21
CA SER A 17 -41.32 -6.82 -0.79
C SER A 17 -41.38 -5.44 -1.46
N LEU A 18 -40.35 -4.63 -1.24
CA LEU A 18 -39.98 -3.56 -2.15
C LEU A 18 -38.97 -4.17 -3.14
N VAL A 19 -39.52 -4.73 -4.21
CA VAL A 19 -38.77 -5.00 -5.44
C VAL A 19 -39.23 -3.95 -6.45
N GLY A 20 -38.28 -3.15 -6.92
CA GLY A 20 -38.43 -2.00 -7.82
C GLY A 20 -37.77 -0.79 -7.16
N GLU A 21 -36.70 -0.18 -7.65
CA GLU A 21 -36.23 0.02 -9.03
C GLU A 21 -34.69 -0.11 -9.09
N SER A 22 -34.19 -0.62 -10.22
CA SER A 22 -32.78 -0.80 -10.60
C SER A 22 -31.75 -0.60 -9.48
N SER A 23 -31.35 -1.67 -8.78
CA SER A 23 -30.01 -1.64 -8.21
C SER A 23 -29.06 -1.52 -9.39
N SER A 24 -28.60 -0.30 -9.69
CA SER A 24 -27.27 -0.18 -10.26
C SER A 24 -26.41 -0.99 -9.30
N GLN A 25 -26.07 -2.22 -9.67
CA GLN A 25 -25.22 -3.09 -8.85
C GLN A 25 -24.09 -2.20 -8.38
N ASP A 26 -23.95 -2.04 -7.07
CA ASP A 26 -22.95 -1.14 -6.51
C ASP A 26 -21.62 -1.53 -7.16
N SER A 27 -21.13 -0.63 -8.02
CA SER A 27 -19.93 -0.93 -8.80
C SER A 27 -18.77 -1.24 -7.86
N CYS A 28 -18.76 -0.70 -6.64
CA CYS A 28 -17.70 -0.89 -5.67
C CYS A 28 -17.87 -2.11 -4.76
N LEU A 29 -18.93 -2.90 -4.92
CA LEU A 29 -19.15 -4.10 -4.12
C LEU A 29 -17.95 -5.06 -4.22
N GLY A 30 -17.37 -5.42 -3.07
CA GLY A 30 -16.16 -6.25 -2.97
C GLY A 30 -14.85 -5.57 -3.39
N ARG A 31 -14.90 -4.27 -3.72
CA ARG A 31 -13.76 -3.46 -4.19
C ARG A 31 -13.48 -2.27 -3.29
N TYR A 32 -14.12 -2.19 -2.13
CA TYR A 32 -13.91 -1.08 -1.21
C TYR A 32 -12.56 -1.17 -0.53
N ILE A 33 -11.78 -0.08 -0.61
CA ILE A 33 -10.45 0.01 -0.02
C ILE A 33 -10.42 1.14 0.99
N TYR A 34 -9.94 0.83 2.20
CA TYR A 34 -9.56 1.87 3.16
C TYR A 34 -8.05 2.09 3.08
N ILE A 35 -7.63 3.36 3.06
CA ILE A 35 -6.22 3.73 3.12
C ILE A 35 -5.92 4.14 4.55
N HIS A 36 -4.95 3.50 5.19
CA HIS A 36 -4.55 3.88 6.54
C HIS A 36 -3.99 5.31 6.59
N ASP A 37 -4.54 6.12 7.49
CA ASP A 37 -3.92 7.38 7.91
C ASP A 37 -2.76 7.10 8.88
N LEU A 38 -1.64 6.63 8.33
CA LEU A 38 -0.43 6.33 9.09
C LEU A 38 0.28 7.61 9.57
N PRO A 39 0.97 7.58 10.72
CA PRO A 39 1.89 8.63 11.10
C PRO A 39 2.89 8.95 9.99
N LYS A 40 3.10 10.25 9.73
CA LYS A 40 3.90 10.74 8.59
C LYS A 40 5.31 10.17 8.49
N ARG A 41 5.90 9.75 9.62
CA ARG A 41 7.21 9.06 9.67
C ARG A 41 7.30 7.83 8.78
N PHE A 42 6.18 7.18 8.48
CA PHE A 42 6.13 5.98 7.63
C PHE A 42 6.01 6.30 6.14
N ASN A 43 5.76 7.57 5.77
CA ASN A 43 5.58 7.98 4.39
C ASN A 43 6.05 9.41 4.11
N GLN A 44 5.26 10.42 4.46
CA GLN A 44 5.44 11.80 4.05
C GLN A 44 6.77 12.38 4.53
N ASP A 45 7.21 12.03 5.74
CA ASP A 45 8.48 12.54 6.28
C ASP A 45 9.70 11.98 5.53
N LEU A 46 9.59 10.78 4.96
CA LEU A 46 10.62 10.22 4.08
C LEU A 46 10.75 11.05 2.79
N LEU A 47 9.62 11.50 2.23
CA LEU A 47 9.61 12.35 1.04
C LEU A 47 10.11 13.76 1.33
N ILE A 48 9.76 14.34 2.49
CA ILE A 48 10.26 15.65 2.92
C ILE A 48 11.79 15.60 3.09
N ASN A 49 12.30 14.50 3.66
CA ASN A 49 13.73 14.30 3.89
C ASN A 49 14.42 13.51 2.77
N CYS A 50 13.92 13.58 1.54
CA CYS A 50 14.40 12.77 0.41
C CYS A 50 15.91 12.90 0.11
N GLN A 51 16.57 13.96 0.59
CA GLN A 51 18.01 14.14 0.44
C GLN A 51 18.81 13.03 1.12
N ILE A 52 18.28 12.44 2.21
CA ILE A 52 18.96 11.39 2.98
C ILE A 52 19.21 10.12 2.16
N PHE A 53 18.46 9.91 1.08
CA PHE A 53 18.62 8.77 0.18
C PHE A 53 19.67 9.02 -0.91
N THR A 54 20.18 10.24 -1.03
CA THR A 54 21.20 10.59 -2.02
C THR A 54 22.56 10.17 -1.50
N ARG A 55 23.21 9.20 -2.16
CA ARG A 55 24.56 8.76 -1.80
C ARG A 55 25.60 9.73 -2.35
N PRO A 56 26.81 9.76 -1.76
CA PRO A 56 27.92 10.57 -2.27
C PRO A 56 28.29 10.28 -3.73
N THR A 57 27.99 9.07 -4.22
CA THR A 57 28.25 8.65 -5.60
C THR A 57 27.15 9.04 -6.58
N ASP A 58 25.98 9.48 -6.09
CA ASP A 58 24.84 9.78 -6.94
C ASP A 58 25.02 11.18 -7.54
N LYS A 59 24.90 11.28 -8.88
CA LYS A 59 25.04 12.56 -9.61
C LYS A 59 23.86 13.51 -9.41
N THR A 60 22.71 12.97 -9.03
CA THR A 60 21.44 13.68 -8.90
C THR A 60 20.82 13.35 -7.57
N SER A 61 20.30 14.37 -6.89
CA SER A 61 19.54 14.20 -5.65
C SER A 61 18.31 13.31 -5.86
N MET A 62 18.07 12.40 -4.92
CA MET A 62 16.86 11.57 -4.91
C MET A 62 15.56 12.39 -4.83
N CYS A 63 15.62 13.63 -4.33
CA CYS A 63 14.47 14.53 -4.27
C CYS A 63 13.90 14.91 -5.63
N VAL A 64 14.70 14.88 -6.69
CA VAL A 64 14.20 15.14 -8.06
C VAL A 64 13.15 14.10 -8.45
N TYR A 65 13.29 12.87 -7.99
CA TYR A 65 12.40 11.76 -8.33
C TYR A 65 11.10 11.75 -7.51
N VAL A 66 11.09 12.39 -6.33
CA VAL A 66 9.89 12.54 -5.49
C VAL A 66 8.87 13.51 -6.12
N GLN A 67 9.34 14.41 -6.99
CA GLN A 67 8.47 15.36 -7.70
C GLN A 67 7.42 14.65 -8.56
N ASN A 68 6.36 15.37 -8.91
CA ASN A 68 5.25 14.85 -9.71
C ASN A 68 4.72 13.51 -9.16
N TYR A 69 4.49 13.44 -7.85
CA TYR A 69 3.94 12.25 -7.19
C TYR A 69 4.79 10.97 -7.35
N GLY A 70 6.11 11.11 -7.48
CA GLY A 70 7.07 10.02 -7.68
C GLY A 70 7.46 9.77 -9.13
N PHE A 71 6.86 10.47 -10.10
CA PHE A 71 7.26 10.36 -11.51
C PHE A 71 8.59 11.07 -11.81
N GLY A 72 8.99 12.03 -10.98
CA GLY A 72 10.13 12.90 -11.24
C GLY A 72 9.84 13.95 -12.32
N LEU A 73 10.88 14.64 -12.78
CA LEU A 73 10.75 15.70 -13.78
C LEU A 73 10.25 15.16 -15.12
N GLN A 74 9.34 15.89 -15.75
CA GLN A 74 8.92 15.57 -17.10
C GLN A 74 10.10 15.78 -18.07
N ILE A 75 10.36 14.80 -18.93
CA ILE A 75 11.42 14.88 -19.92
C ILE A 75 10.90 15.79 -21.04
N GLN A 76 11.48 16.99 -21.14
CA GLN A 76 11.21 17.89 -22.25
C GLN A 76 12.21 17.62 -23.37
N ASN A 77 11.71 17.54 -24.60
CA ASN A 77 12.57 17.36 -25.75
C ASN A 77 12.86 18.72 -26.42
N SER A 78 14.13 18.98 -26.75
CA SER A 78 14.53 20.17 -27.52
C SER A 78 14.34 19.99 -29.02
N ASP A 79 14.21 18.76 -29.51
CA ASP A 79 14.11 18.45 -30.93
C ASP A 79 12.67 18.18 -31.38
N THR A 80 12.30 18.82 -32.48
CA THR A 80 11.00 18.93 -33.19
C THR A 80 10.31 17.61 -33.59
N SER A 81 10.77 16.47 -33.13
CA SER A 81 10.09 15.19 -33.34
C SER A 81 9.13 14.93 -32.18
N ASN A 82 7.81 14.97 -32.46
CA ASN A 82 6.71 14.65 -31.53
C ASN A 82 6.73 13.19 -31.00
N ILE A 83 7.86 12.48 -31.10
CA ILE A 83 8.04 11.09 -30.67
C ILE A 83 8.00 11.01 -29.13
N TRP A 84 8.50 12.05 -28.47
CA TRP A 84 8.49 12.19 -27.02
C TRP A 84 7.38 13.15 -26.61
N ASN A 85 6.14 12.71 -26.77
CA ASN A 85 4.99 13.40 -26.17
C ASN A 85 5.23 13.63 -24.66
N ASN A 86 4.46 14.53 -24.05
CA ASN A 86 4.45 14.89 -22.61
C ASN A 86 4.17 13.73 -21.62
N ASN A 87 4.39 12.49 -22.05
CA ASN A 87 4.14 11.23 -21.38
C ASN A 87 5.43 10.63 -20.76
N TRP A 88 6.60 11.23 -20.94
CA TRP A 88 7.87 10.71 -20.42
C TRP A 88 8.37 11.47 -19.20
N PHE A 89 8.83 10.73 -18.19
CA PHE A 89 9.30 11.29 -16.93
C PHE A 89 10.64 10.67 -16.51
N SER A 90 11.50 11.49 -15.95
CA SER A 90 12.78 11.12 -15.35
C SER A 90 12.51 10.48 -13.98
N MET A 91 11.95 9.28 -14.01
CA MET A 91 11.62 8.45 -12.87
C MET A 91 12.84 7.73 -12.29
N ASN A 92 12.74 7.34 -11.02
CA ASN A 92 13.67 6.40 -10.38
C ASN A 92 12.95 5.11 -10.03
N GLN A 93 13.67 3.98 -10.12
CA GLN A 93 13.14 2.66 -9.81
C GLN A 93 12.56 2.56 -8.39
N PHE A 94 13.04 3.37 -7.44
CA PHE A 94 12.64 3.39 -6.02
C PHE A 94 11.41 4.29 -5.71
N MET A 95 10.58 4.61 -6.71
CA MET A 95 9.38 5.46 -6.54
C MET A 95 8.03 4.72 -6.65
N LEU A 96 8.03 3.39 -6.78
CA LEU A 96 6.82 2.58 -6.93
C LEU A 96 5.83 2.80 -5.77
N GLU A 97 6.31 2.81 -4.53
CA GLU A 97 5.50 3.03 -3.33
C GLU A 97 4.80 4.40 -3.36
N VAL A 98 5.53 5.43 -3.80
CA VAL A 98 5.05 6.81 -3.88
C VAL A 98 3.98 6.94 -4.96
N ILE A 99 4.24 6.39 -6.15
CA ILE A 99 3.33 6.44 -7.29
C ILE A 99 2.07 5.66 -6.99
N PHE A 100 2.20 4.43 -6.49
CA PHE A 100 1.07 3.59 -6.16
C PHE A 100 0.19 4.26 -5.11
N HIS A 101 0.78 4.82 -4.05
CA HIS A 101 0.03 5.56 -3.04
C HIS A 101 -0.74 6.74 -3.64
N ASN A 102 -0.12 7.54 -4.50
CA ASN A 102 -0.80 8.68 -5.12
C ASN A 102 -1.87 8.27 -6.15
N ARG A 103 -1.71 7.13 -6.84
CA ARG A 103 -2.77 6.55 -7.69
C ARG A 103 -3.94 6.04 -6.86
N MET A 104 -3.66 5.34 -5.75
CA MET A 104 -4.68 4.82 -4.85
C MET A 104 -5.55 5.91 -4.23
N LYS A 105 -5.00 7.09 -3.95
CA LYS A 105 -5.79 8.25 -3.47
C LYS A 105 -6.89 8.69 -4.44
N LYS A 106 -6.79 8.34 -5.73
CA LYS A 106 -7.79 8.65 -6.77
C LYS A 106 -8.70 7.46 -7.09
N TYR A 107 -8.56 6.35 -6.35
CA TYR A 107 -9.36 5.16 -6.58
C TYR A 107 -10.84 5.44 -6.28
N LYS A 108 -11.74 4.96 -7.16
CA LYS A 108 -13.17 5.29 -7.07
C LYS A 108 -13.85 4.71 -5.82
N CYS A 109 -13.40 3.55 -5.36
CA CYS A 109 -14.03 2.78 -4.30
C CYS A 109 -13.30 2.93 -2.96
N LEU A 110 -12.85 4.15 -2.64
CA LEU A 110 -12.32 4.44 -1.30
C LEU A 110 -13.46 4.58 -0.30
N THR A 111 -13.28 4.04 0.89
CA THR A 111 -14.25 4.15 1.99
C THR A 111 -13.55 4.35 3.31
N ASN A 112 -14.23 5.05 4.24
CA ASN A 112 -13.85 5.13 5.65
C ASN A 112 -14.73 4.25 6.54
N ASP A 113 -15.74 3.60 5.97
CA ASP A 113 -16.64 2.71 6.69
C ASP A 113 -16.01 1.31 6.79
N SER A 114 -15.67 0.91 8.02
CA SER A 114 -15.07 -0.38 8.32
C SER A 114 -16.01 -1.57 8.05
N ILE A 115 -17.32 -1.34 7.92
CA ILE A 115 -18.32 -2.40 7.69
C ILE A 115 -18.26 -2.90 6.25
N VAL A 116 -18.04 -2.00 5.28
CA VAL A 116 -18.06 -2.33 3.84
C VAL A 116 -16.66 -2.53 3.25
N VAL A 117 -15.61 -2.22 4.02
CA VAL A 117 -14.22 -2.34 3.56
C VAL A 117 -13.92 -3.79 3.15
N SER A 118 -13.32 -3.97 1.98
CA SER A 118 -12.91 -5.28 1.48
C SER A 118 -11.43 -5.54 1.76
N THR A 119 -10.59 -4.50 1.68
CA THR A 119 -9.16 -4.59 1.97
C THR A 119 -8.60 -3.26 2.44
N ILE A 120 -7.46 -3.31 3.12
CA ILE A 120 -6.85 -2.16 3.79
C ILE A 120 -5.45 -1.92 3.22
N PHE A 121 -5.25 -0.75 2.62
CA PHE A 121 -3.97 -0.35 2.08
C PHE A 121 -3.12 0.33 3.17
N VAL A 122 -1.96 -0.27 3.47
CA VAL A 122 -0.97 0.23 4.42
C VAL A 122 0.06 1.07 3.67
N THR A 123 -0.01 2.39 3.84
CA THR A 123 0.84 3.37 3.14
C THR A 123 2.22 3.53 3.79
N TYR A 124 2.94 2.44 4.00
CA TYR A 124 4.30 2.45 4.53
C TYR A 124 5.30 2.34 3.38
N TYR A 125 6.22 3.31 3.26
CA TYR A 125 7.29 3.28 2.26
C TYR A 125 8.48 2.49 2.80
N ALA A 126 8.30 1.18 2.90
CA ALA A 126 9.24 0.24 3.47
C ALA A 126 10.55 0.17 2.67
N GLY A 127 10.48 0.27 1.35
CA GLY A 127 11.64 0.29 0.46
C GLY A 127 12.49 1.53 0.69
N LEU A 128 11.85 2.71 0.66
CA LEU A 128 12.52 3.97 0.96
C LEU A 128 13.09 4.00 2.38
N ASP A 129 12.31 3.60 3.40
CA ASP A 129 12.79 3.53 4.78
C ASP A 129 14.02 2.62 4.93
N LEU A 130 13.97 1.42 4.33
CA LEU A 130 15.11 0.50 4.34
C LEU A 130 16.32 1.11 3.64
N SER A 131 16.14 1.82 2.52
CA SER A 131 17.24 2.45 1.77
C SER A 131 18.04 3.46 2.61
N HIS A 132 17.40 4.14 3.56
CA HIS A 132 18.08 5.03 4.51
C HIS A 132 18.97 4.25 5.49
N TYR A 133 18.52 3.09 5.99
CA TYR A 133 19.23 2.35 7.04
C TYR A 133 20.08 1.17 6.53
N ILE A 134 20.00 0.80 5.25
CA ILE A 134 20.64 -0.41 4.74
C ILE A 134 22.17 -0.34 4.80
N TRP A 135 22.75 0.86 4.65
CA TRP A 135 24.20 1.08 4.63
C TRP A 135 24.73 1.60 5.97
N GLY A 136 25.70 0.91 6.56
CA GLY A 136 26.44 1.41 7.74
C GLY A 136 25.72 1.29 9.09
N PHE A 137 24.39 1.24 9.13
CA PHE A 137 23.61 1.09 10.36
C PHE A 137 23.55 -0.35 10.87
N ASN A 138 23.22 -0.49 12.16
CA ASN A 138 23.01 -1.79 12.81
C ASN A 138 21.63 -2.38 12.47
N THR A 139 21.45 -3.67 12.75
CA THR A 139 20.21 -4.39 12.46
C THR A 139 19.00 -3.87 13.24
N SER A 140 19.21 -3.38 14.46
CA SER A 140 18.15 -2.80 15.29
C SER A 140 17.51 -1.57 14.62
N MET A 141 18.33 -0.66 14.09
CA MET A 141 17.84 0.53 13.38
C MET A 141 17.07 0.16 12.11
N ARG A 142 17.61 -0.76 11.29
CA ARG A 142 16.94 -1.27 10.07
C ARG A 142 15.57 -1.90 10.34
N ASN A 143 15.37 -2.48 11.52
CA ASN A 143 14.12 -3.13 11.90
C ASN A 143 13.11 -2.18 12.58
N SER A 144 13.58 -1.04 13.11
CA SER A 144 12.83 -0.21 14.04
C SER A 144 11.51 0.32 13.46
N SER A 145 11.51 0.82 12.22
CA SER A 145 10.31 1.30 11.52
C SER A 145 9.27 0.19 11.32
N GLY A 146 9.73 -1.01 10.97
CA GLY A 146 8.86 -2.18 10.84
C GLY A 146 8.14 -2.53 12.15
N PHE A 147 8.88 -2.65 13.25
CA PHE A 147 8.29 -2.90 14.59
C PHE A 147 7.30 -1.80 15.00
N ASN A 148 7.68 -0.55 14.77
CA ASN A 148 6.87 0.62 15.07
C ASN A 148 5.54 0.64 14.30
N LEU A 149 5.56 0.24 13.02
CA LEU A 149 4.37 0.12 12.20
C LEU A 149 3.44 -0.97 12.72
N ILE A 150 3.98 -2.16 12.97
CA ILE A 150 3.22 -3.29 13.48
C ILE A 150 2.53 -2.93 14.80
N ASN A 151 3.25 -2.27 15.71
CA ASN A 151 2.66 -1.83 16.96
C ASN A 151 1.52 -0.81 16.74
N TRP A 152 1.65 0.08 15.76
CA TRP A 152 0.60 1.02 15.40
C TRP A 152 -0.64 0.34 14.78
N LEU A 153 -0.45 -0.71 13.99
CA LEU A 153 -1.53 -1.46 13.33
C LEU A 153 -2.37 -2.30 14.30
N LYS A 154 -1.91 -2.55 15.53
CA LYS A 154 -2.64 -3.30 16.57
C LYS A 154 -3.91 -2.62 17.08
N LYS A 155 -4.31 -1.46 16.54
CA LYS A 155 -5.51 -0.73 16.94
C LYS A 155 -6.77 -1.59 16.79
N PRO A 156 -7.75 -1.50 17.73
CA PRO A 156 -8.88 -2.44 17.80
C PRO A 156 -9.72 -2.50 16.52
N GLN A 157 -9.91 -1.35 15.87
CA GLN A 157 -10.77 -1.21 14.69
C GLN A 157 -10.28 -1.98 13.45
N TRP A 158 -8.99 -2.36 13.40
CA TRP A 158 -8.35 -3.02 12.26
C TRP A 158 -7.74 -4.39 12.61
N LYS A 159 -8.03 -4.88 13.81
CA LYS A 159 -7.47 -6.14 14.34
C LYS A 159 -8.24 -7.38 13.87
N SER A 160 -9.32 -7.22 13.10
CA SER A 160 -10.31 -8.30 12.90
C SER A 160 -9.79 -9.51 12.13
N MET A 161 -8.69 -9.39 11.36
CA MET A 161 -8.14 -10.51 10.58
C MET A 161 -6.63 -10.73 10.65
N SER A 162 -5.95 -10.32 11.73
CA SER A 162 -4.48 -10.54 11.89
C SER A 162 -3.67 -10.07 10.67
N CYS A 163 -4.03 -8.90 10.15
CA CYS A 163 -3.48 -8.25 8.95
C CYS A 163 -3.66 -9.01 7.62
N LYS A 164 -4.51 -10.05 7.52
CA LYS A 164 -4.77 -10.76 6.25
C LYS A 164 -5.50 -9.92 5.20
N ASP A 165 -6.36 -9.02 5.64
CA ASP A 165 -7.03 -7.97 4.85
C ASP A 165 -6.11 -6.81 4.47
N HIS A 166 -4.93 -6.74 5.07
CA HIS A 166 -4.00 -5.65 4.80
C HIS A 166 -3.13 -6.01 3.61
N PHE A 167 -2.81 -4.99 2.82
CA PHE A 167 -1.75 -5.08 1.83
C PHE A 167 -0.88 -3.83 1.85
N LEU A 168 0.39 -3.99 1.44
CA LEU A 168 1.27 -2.88 1.15
C LEU A 168 1.97 -3.11 -0.19
N VAL A 169 2.49 -2.01 -0.75
CA VAL A 169 3.40 -2.05 -1.88
C VAL A 169 4.79 -1.75 -1.35
N LEU A 170 5.80 -2.45 -1.86
CA LEU A 170 7.18 -2.24 -1.50
C LEU A 170 8.03 -1.95 -2.71
N ASP A 171 8.94 -1.02 -2.54
CA ASP A 171 10.00 -0.79 -3.50
C ASP A 171 11.21 -1.64 -3.15
N GLY A 172 11.40 -2.70 -3.92
CA GLY A 172 12.43 -3.71 -3.68
C GLY A 172 11.92 -5.12 -3.84
N ILE A 173 12.83 -6.05 -3.63
CA ILE A 173 12.57 -7.48 -3.80
C ILE A 173 12.12 -8.06 -2.46
N ALA A 174 11.25 -9.07 -2.48
CA ALA A 174 10.72 -9.68 -1.26
C ALA A 174 11.82 -10.16 -0.29
N ARG A 175 13.00 -10.51 -0.81
CA ARG A 175 14.18 -10.93 -0.04
C ARG A 175 14.73 -9.83 0.89
N ASP A 176 14.62 -8.56 0.53
CA ASP A 176 15.16 -7.42 1.30
C ASP A 176 14.49 -7.26 2.67
N PHE A 177 13.27 -7.77 2.81
CA PHE A 177 12.47 -7.67 4.03
C PHE A 177 12.46 -8.96 4.87
N ARG A 178 13.34 -9.92 4.50
CA ARG A 178 13.37 -11.30 5.02
C ARG A 178 14.75 -11.68 5.57
N ARG A 179 15.44 -10.75 6.20
CA ARG A 179 16.71 -11.01 6.89
C ARG A 179 16.48 -11.98 8.06
N LYS A 180 17.20 -13.11 8.07
CA LYS A 180 17.03 -14.19 9.07
C LYS A 180 17.88 -14.01 10.33
N PHE A 181 19.08 -13.46 10.20
CA PHE A 181 20.04 -13.36 11.29
C PHE A 181 20.38 -11.91 11.61
N ASP A 182 20.42 -11.55 12.90
CA ASP A 182 20.80 -10.22 13.39
C ASP A 182 22.30 -9.97 13.37
N ARG A 183 22.90 -10.12 12.19
CA ARG A 183 24.30 -9.79 11.91
C ARG A 183 24.36 -8.54 11.03
N LYS A 184 25.25 -7.60 11.34
CA LYS A 184 25.40 -6.34 10.59
C LYS A 184 25.74 -6.56 9.11
N SER A 185 26.44 -7.66 8.80
CA SER A 185 26.83 -8.08 7.44
C SER A 185 25.66 -8.56 6.58
N GLU A 186 24.55 -8.96 7.20
CA GLU A 186 23.38 -9.46 6.47
C GLU A 186 22.60 -8.30 5.86
N TRP A 187 22.09 -8.51 4.65
CA TRP A 187 21.29 -7.54 3.92
C TRP A 187 19.85 -7.50 4.44
N GLY A 188 19.25 -6.32 4.39
CA GLY A 188 17.82 -6.13 4.61
C GLY A 188 17.38 -5.92 6.07
N ASN A 189 16.07 -5.98 6.27
CA ASN A 189 15.41 -5.99 7.58
C ASN A 189 14.60 -7.27 7.79
N ASN A 190 14.04 -7.44 8.99
CA ASN A 190 13.23 -8.61 9.36
C ASN A 190 11.72 -8.33 9.32
N PHE A 191 11.26 -7.25 8.67
CA PHE A 191 9.87 -6.78 8.71
C PHE A 191 8.87 -7.90 8.45
N ARG A 192 9.20 -8.80 7.51
CA ARG A 192 8.31 -9.86 7.09
C ARG A 192 8.22 -11.05 8.05
N PHE A 193 9.14 -11.15 9.01
CA PHE A 193 9.10 -12.15 10.07
C PHE A 193 8.38 -11.66 11.33
N LEU A 194 7.86 -10.43 11.34
CA LEU A 194 7.05 -9.91 12.43
C LEU A 194 5.69 -10.63 12.46
N GLN A 195 5.42 -11.32 13.57
CA GLN A 195 4.32 -12.29 13.66
C GLN A 195 2.93 -11.66 13.46
N ASP A 196 2.72 -10.45 13.97
CA ASP A 196 1.40 -9.81 14.00
C ASP A 196 0.85 -9.49 12.60
N CYS A 197 1.71 -9.29 11.59
CA CYS A 197 1.28 -9.10 10.21
C CYS A 197 2.01 -10.00 9.22
N LYS A 198 2.40 -11.21 9.65
CA LYS A 198 3.04 -12.21 8.77
C LYS A 198 2.17 -12.60 7.57
N ASN A 199 0.86 -12.42 7.64
CA ASN A 199 -0.07 -12.80 6.57
C ASN A 199 -0.54 -11.61 5.72
N MET A 200 0.03 -10.42 5.91
CA MET A 200 -0.25 -9.24 5.09
C MET A 200 0.21 -9.47 3.65
N SER A 201 -0.60 -9.06 2.67
CA SER A 201 -0.21 -9.17 1.25
C SER A 201 0.84 -8.12 0.90
N MET A 202 1.91 -8.53 0.22
CA MET A 202 3.00 -7.66 -0.19
C MET A 202 3.09 -7.64 -1.69
N LEU A 203 2.88 -6.47 -2.27
CA LEU A 203 3.09 -6.23 -3.69
C LEU A 203 4.54 -5.78 -3.86
N THR A 204 5.34 -6.60 -4.54
CA THR A 204 6.80 -6.43 -4.69
C THR A 204 7.21 -6.58 -6.13
N ILE A 205 8.37 -6.03 -6.48
CA ILE A 205 8.92 -6.12 -7.84
C ILE A 205 9.37 -7.55 -8.17
N GLU A 206 9.90 -8.26 -7.18
CA GLU A 206 10.22 -9.69 -7.27
C GLU A 206 9.61 -10.41 -6.06
N SER A 207 8.70 -11.35 -6.33
CA SER A 207 8.03 -12.14 -5.30
C SER A 207 8.94 -13.22 -4.71
N GLY A 208 8.74 -13.53 -3.43
CA GLY A 208 9.30 -14.73 -2.81
C GLY A 208 8.44 -15.98 -3.03
N PRO A 209 8.86 -17.13 -2.52
CA PRO A 209 8.08 -18.39 -2.55
C PRO A 209 6.83 -18.40 -1.65
N TRP A 210 6.37 -17.26 -1.12
CA TRP A 210 5.23 -17.20 -0.19
C TRP A 210 3.96 -16.75 -0.91
N GLU A 211 2.81 -17.33 -0.56
CA GLU A 211 1.52 -17.08 -1.22
C GLU A 211 1.04 -15.62 -1.16
N ASN A 212 1.46 -14.88 -0.14
CA ASN A 212 1.10 -13.48 0.06
C ASN A 212 2.17 -12.50 -0.48
N ASP A 213 3.15 -12.98 -1.24
CA ASP A 213 4.06 -12.14 -2.01
C ASP A 213 3.53 -12.08 -3.46
N ILE A 214 2.93 -10.94 -3.82
CA ILE A 214 2.34 -10.68 -5.13
C ILE A 214 3.36 -9.88 -5.95
N VAL A 215 3.68 -10.35 -7.15
CA VAL A 215 4.57 -9.61 -8.05
C VAL A 215 3.84 -8.50 -8.77
N VAL A 216 4.45 -7.31 -8.85
CA VAL A 216 4.00 -6.17 -9.65
C VAL A 216 5.13 -5.72 -10.56
N PRO A 217 4.83 -5.20 -11.76
CA PRO A 217 5.86 -4.72 -12.67
C PRO A 217 6.61 -3.53 -12.06
N HIS A 218 7.89 -3.39 -12.45
CA HIS A 218 8.63 -2.17 -12.20
C HIS A 218 7.88 -0.94 -12.71
N SER A 219 8.04 0.17 -11.99
CA SER A 219 7.58 1.46 -12.48
C SER A 219 8.40 1.85 -13.74
N THR A 220 7.73 2.42 -14.75
CA THR A 220 8.32 2.76 -16.04
C THR A 220 8.31 4.26 -16.28
N SER A 221 9.31 4.81 -16.96
CA SER A 221 9.39 6.25 -17.28
C SER A 221 8.27 6.75 -18.20
N PHE A 222 7.52 5.85 -18.85
CA PHE A 222 6.46 6.18 -19.79
C PHE A 222 5.08 6.07 -19.15
N HIS A 223 4.37 7.19 -19.09
CA HIS A 223 3.02 7.32 -18.54
C HIS A 223 2.13 8.07 -19.54
N PRO A 224 1.43 7.34 -20.42
CA PRO A 224 0.59 7.99 -21.42
C PRO A 224 -0.59 8.69 -20.76
N SER A 225 -0.91 9.89 -21.25
CA SER A 225 -2.06 10.67 -20.79
C SER A 225 -3.41 10.04 -21.14
N ARG A 226 -3.44 9.04 -22.03
CA ARG A 226 -4.61 8.23 -22.42
C ARG A 226 -4.22 6.76 -22.56
N GLY A 227 -5.11 5.84 -22.19
CA GLY A 227 -4.85 4.39 -22.22
C GLY A 227 -4.74 3.78 -23.62
N ASP A 228 -5.14 4.52 -24.66
CA ASP A 228 -5.42 3.99 -26.00
C ASP A 228 -4.54 4.63 -27.10
N GLN A 229 -3.35 5.13 -26.75
CA GLN A 229 -2.37 5.67 -27.71
C GLN A 229 -1.35 4.63 -28.15
#